data_AF-A0A127I4A1-F1
#
_entry.id   AF-A0A127I4A1-F1
#
_cell.length_a   1.000
_cell.length_b   1.000
_cell.length_c   1.000
_cell.angle_alpha   90.00
_cell.angle_beta   90.00
_cell.angle_gamma   90.00
#
_symmetry.space_group_name_H-M   'P 1'
#
loop_
_entity.id
_entity.type
_entity.pdbx_description
1 polymer ?
#
loop_
_entity_poly.entity_id
_entity_poly.type
_entity_poly.pdbx_seq_one_letter_code
_entity_poly.pdbx_strand_id
1 'polypeptide(L)'
;MCVSHQEDFVGVLDKAYRHWTGQGLPAPDHLDPQQRLAWLHRDAPYSLLAHDGAADPRFTYVNDCALQCFKYPRERFIGMPSRFSASELDRAARQVLLEQVTANGIAAGYSGWRVDAFDQPFMIHAGVVWTLLDDAGQPCGQAALFWPDAQRIDVLD
;
A
#
# COMPACT_ATOMS: atom_id res chain seq x y z
N MET A 1 -18.86 -9.44 9.38
CA MET A 1 -18.08 -10.59 8.85
C MET A 1 -17.07 -10.20 7.76
N CYS A 2 -16.78 -8.91 7.49
CA CYS A 2 -15.87 -8.51 6.39
C CYS A 2 -14.40 -8.29 6.79
N VAL A 3 -14.06 -8.35 8.08
CA VAL A 3 -12.71 -8.04 8.57
C VAL A 3 -11.73 -9.19 8.29
N SER A 4 -12.17 -10.46 8.41
CA SER A 4 -11.31 -11.63 8.21
C SER A 4 -10.69 -11.69 6.81
N HIS A 5 -11.46 -11.43 5.74
CA HIS A 5 -10.93 -11.46 4.37
C HIS A 5 -9.87 -10.38 4.08
N GLN A 6 -9.94 -9.23 4.77
CA GLN A 6 -8.96 -8.16 4.60
C GLN A 6 -7.70 -8.43 5.41
N GLU A 7 -7.83 -8.92 6.64
CA GLU A 7 -6.69 -9.38 7.47
C GLU A 7 -5.93 -10.54 6.78
N ASP A 8 -6.66 -11.48 6.16
CA ASP A 8 -6.07 -12.56 5.36
C ASP A 8 -5.27 -12.00 4.17
N PHE A 9 -5.79 -10.94 3.53
CA PHE A 9 -5.11 -10.29 2.41
C PHE A 9 -3.84 -9.56 2.84
N VAL A 10 -3.78 -9.00 4.07
CA VAL A 10 -2.53 -8.45 4.63
C VAL A 10 -1.42 -9.49 4.67
N GLY A 11 -1.76 -10.75 4.95
CA GLY A 11 -0.79 -11.85 4.90
C GLY A 11 -0.14 -12.02 3.53
N VAL A 12 -0.92 -11.84 2.44
CA VAL A 12 -0.41 -11.85 1.06
C VAL A 12 0.55 -10.68 0.84
N LEU A 13 0.19 -9.48 1.32
CA LEU A 13 1.01 -8.29 1.20
C LEU A 13 2.35 -8.43 1.94
N ASP A 14 2.32 -8.90 3.20
CA ASP A 14 3.51 -9.11 4.04
C ASP A 14 4.42 -10.20 3.44
N LYS A 15 3.84 -11.30 2.93
CA LYS A 15 4.60 -12.37 2.27
C LYS A 15 5.31 -11.86 1.02
N ALA A 16 4.63 -11.11 0.16
CA ALA A 16 5.23 -10.53 -1.04
C ALA A 16 6.29 -9.47 -0.69
N TYR A 17 6.04 -8.62 0.31
CA TYR A 17 7.02 -7.65 0.78
C TYR A 17 8.31 -8.34 1.29
N ARG A 18 8.16 -9.43 2.04
CA ARG A 18 9.28 -10.25 2.53
C ARG A 18 10.05 -10.95 1.43
N HIS A 19 9.38 -11.36 0.36
CA HIS A 19 10.06 -11.92 -0.81
C HIS A 19 11.07 -10.93 -1.40
N TRP A 20 10.71 -9.65 -1.51
CA TRP A 20 11.56 -8.63 -2.11
C TRP A 20 12.59 -8.01 -1.16
N THR A 21 12.29 -7.92 0.14
CA THR A 21 13.14 -7.21 1.13
C THR A 21 13.87 -8.13 2.09
N GLY A 22 13.45 -9.39 2.21
CA GLY A 22 13.88 -10.31 3.28
C GLY A 22 13.27 -10.00 4.66
N GLN A 23 12.49 -8.93 4.80
CA GLN A 23 11.89 -8.48 6.06
C GLN A 23 10.36 -8.43 5.95
N GLY A 24 9.65 -8.55 7.07
CA GLY A 24 8.20 -8.28 7.10
C GLY A 24 7.91 -6.78 6.95
N LEU A 25 6.65 -6.42 6.72
CA LEU A 25 6.17 -5.04 6.81
C LEU A 25 6.53 -4.43 8.18
N PRO A 26 6.76 -3.11 8.30
CA PRO A 26 7.06 -2.50 9.59
C PRO A 26 5.91 -2.72 10.60
N ALA A 27 6.16 -3.41 11.71
CA ALA A 27 5.19 -3.55 12.80
C ALA A 27 5.93 -3.81 14.12
N PRO A 28 5.27 -3.61 15.28
CA PRO A 28 5.90 -3.88 16.57
C PRO A 28 6.34 -5.34 16.73
N ASP A 29 7.55 -5.54 17.24
CA ASP A 29 8.17 -6.86 17.39
C ASP A 29 7.48 -7.76 18.43
N HIS A 30 6.68 -7.18 19.33
CA HIS A 30 6.04 -7.90 20.42
C HIS A 30 4.70 -8.55 20.04
N LEU A 31 4.18 -8.29 18.84
CA LEU A 31 2.91 -8.84 18.39
C LEU A 31 3.07 -10.28 17.90
N ASP A 32 2.12 -11.14 18.27
CA ASP A 32 2.02 -12.46 17.65
C ASP A 32 1.59 -12.35 16.17
N PRO A 33 1.70 -13.43 15.36
CA PRO A 33 1.37 -13.36 13.94
C PRO A 33 -0.04 -12.87 13.61
N GLN A 34 -1.05 -13.25 14.39
CA GLN A 34 -2.43 -12.83 14.13
C GLN A 34 -2.65 -11.37 14.55
N GLN A 35 -2.14 -11.00 15.74
CA GLN A 35 -2.17 -9.63 16.23
C GLN A 35 -1.47 -8.68 15.26
N ARG A 36 -0.35 -9.11 14.69
CA ARG A 36 0.42 -8.35 13.71
C ARG A 36 -0.39 -8.05 12.45
N LEU A 37 -1.09 -9.03 11.86
CA LEU A 37 -1.92 -8.80 10.67
C LEU A 37 -3.08 -7.84 10.97
N ALA A 38 -3.71 -8.01 12.13
CA ALA A 38 -4.79 -7.14 12.57
C ALA A 38 -4.31 -5.70 12.82
N TRP A 39 -3.12 -5.54 13.42
CA TRP A 39 -2.47 -4.25 13.65
C TRP A 39 -2.10 -3.57 12.32
N LEU A 40 -1.52 -4.30 11.37
CA LEU A 40 -1.21 -3.79 10.03
C LEU A 40 -2.46 -3.27 9.29
N HIS A 41 -3.61 -3.90 9.54
CA HIS A 41 -4.89 -3.49 8.96
C HIS A 41 -5.51 -2.26 9.64
N ARG A 42 -5.52 -2.22 10.96
CA ARG A 42 -6.29 -1.23 11.74
C ARG A 42 -5.46 -0.09 12.32
N ASP A 43 -4.25 -0.39 12.76
CA ASP A 43 -3.48 0.44 13.69
C ASP A 43 -2.18 0.98 13.08
N ALA A 44 -1.72 0.41 11.96
CA ALA A 44 -0.50 0.86 11.30
C ALA A 44 -0.54 2.38 10.99
N PRO A 45 0.49 3.15 11.40
CA PRO A 45 0.55 4.60 11.22
C PRO A 45 0.89 5.02 9.78
N TYR A 46 0.94 4.07 8.86
CA TYR A 46 1.18 4.27 7.44
C TYR A 46 0.04 3.66 6.62
N SER A 47 -0.19 4.23 5.45
CA SER A 47 -1.14 3.69 4.50
C SER A 47 -0.58 2.44 3.85
N LEU A 48 -1.41 1.39 3.80
CA LEU A 48 -1.14 0.15 3.10
C LEU A 48 -2.29 -0.12 2.14
N LEU A 49 -1.98 -0.32 0.86
CA LEU A 49 -2.98 -0.57 -0.17
C LEU A 49 -2.45 -1.50 -1.25
N ALA A 50 -3.34 -2.08 -2.04
CA ALA A 50 -2.98 -2.91 -3.18
C ALA A 50 -4.00 -2.82 -4.30
N HIS A 51 -3.56 -3.13 -5.51
CA HIS A 51 -4.40 -3.26 -6.69
C HIS A 51 -4.10 -4.55 -7.47
N ASP A 52 -5.05 -4.98 -8.29
CA ASP A 52 -4.89 -6.13 -9.18
C ASP A 52 -3.89 -5.87 -10.33
N GLY A 53 -3.58 -6.91 -11.09
CA GLY A 53 -2.71 -6.84 -12.27
C GLY A 53 -3.45 -6.58 -13.59
N ALA A 54 -4.68 -6.06 -13.55
CA ALA A 54 -5.45 -5.80 -14.76
C ALA A 54 -4.81 -4.67 -15.60
N ALA A 55 -5.15 -4.59 -16.89
CA ALA A 55 -4.65 -3.52 -17.77
C ALA A 55 -5.05 -2.11 -17.28
N ASP A 56 -6.19 -2.01 -16.59
CA ASP A 56 -6.59 -0.84 -15.82
C ASP A 56 -6.73 -1.22 -14.34
N PRO A 57 -5.63 -1.15 -13.54
CA PRO A 57 -5.61 -1.73 -12.21
C PRO A 57 -6.60 -1.10 -11.25
N ARG A 58 -7.26 -1.93 -10.45
CA ARG A 58 -8.24 -1.49 -9.44
C ARG A 58 -7.80 -1.88 -8.03
N PHE A 59 -8.03 -0.98 -7.06
CA PHE A 59 -7.70 -1.28 -5.67
C PHE A 59 -8.47 -2.50 -5.18
N THR A 60 -7.75 -3.47 -4.62
CA THR A 60 -8.27 -4.71 -4.04
C THR A 60 -8.16 -4.73 -2.53
N TYR A 61 -7.31 -3.88 -1.96
CA TYR A 61 -7.11 -3.73 -0.53
C TYR A 61 -6.70 -2.31 -0.14
N VAL A 62 -7.13 -1.87 1.04
CA VAL A 62 -6.70 -0.64 1.73
C VAL A 62 -6.72 -0.89 3.24
N ASN A 63 -5.82 -0.28 4.02
CA ASN A 63 -5.90 -0.31 5.48
C ASN A 63 -6.61 0.94 6.04
N ASP A 64 -6.83 1.01 7.34
CA ASP A 64 -7.59 2.11 7.95
C ASP A 64 -6.88 3.46 7.83
N CYS A 65 -5.54 3.50 7.89
CA CYS A 65 -4.77 4.72 7.62
C CYS A 65 -5.00 5.22 6.17
N ALA A 66 -5.02 4.33 5.18
CA ALA A 66 -5.30 4.71 3.80
C ALA A 66 -6.72 5.29 3.63
N LEU A 67 -7.72 4.71 4.32
CA LEU A 67 -9.08 5.27 4.32
C LEU A 67 -9.11 6.70 4.90
N GLN A 68 -8.39 6.93 6.00
CA GLN A 68 -8.29 8.25 6.62
C GLN A 68 -7.61 9.27 5.70
N CYS A 69 -6.54 8.88 5.02
CA CYS A 69 -5.80 9.76 4.11
C CYS A 69 -6.64 10.14 2.89
N PHE A 70 -7.22 9.15 2.20
CA PHE A 70 -7.95 9.38 0.96
C PHE A 70 -9.44 9.73 1.16
N LYS A 71 -9.96 9.59 2.38
CA LYS A 71 -11.34 9.94 2.77
C LYS A 71 -12.44 9.26 1.93
N TYR A 72 -12.13 8.13 1.29
CA TYR A 72 -13.14 7.28 0.67
C TYR A 72 -13.69 6.27 1.67
N PRO A 73 -14.99 5.97 1.64
CA PRO A 73 -15.48 4.76 2.29
C PRO A 73 -14.88 3.53 1.59
N ARG A 74 -14.60 2.49 2.36
CA ARG A 74 -13.90 1.28 1.91
C ARG A 74 -14.56 0.65 0.68
N GLU A 75 -15.89 0.56 0.67
CA GLU A 75 -16.69 -0.05 -0.39
C GLU A 75 -16.57 0.70 -1.72
N ARG A 76 -16.25 1.99 -1.68
CA ARG A 76 -16.00 2.82 -2.86
C ARG A 76 -14.54 2.80 -3.28
N PHE A 77 -13.63 2.72 -2.30
CA PHE A 77 -12.20 2.71 -2.57
C PHE A 77 -11.80 1.39 -3.23
N ILE A 78 -12.26 0.27 -2.70
CA ILE A 78 -12.12 -1.03 -3.36
C ILE A 78 -12.86 -1.00 -4.69
N GLY A 79 -12.18 -1.41 -5.76
CA GLY A 79 -12.67 -1.35 -7.13
C GLY A 79 -12.38 -0.04 -7.85
N MET A 80 -11.91 1.01 -7.18
CA MET A 80 -11.52 2.26 -7.84
C MET A 80 -10.25 2.07 -8.67
N PRO A 81 -10.17 2.62 -9.91
CA PRO A 81 -8.95 2.62 -10.69
C PRO A 81 -7.78 3.32 -9.97
N SER A 82 -6.63 2.66 -9.92
CA SER A 82 -5.47 3.12 -9.12
C SER A 82 -4.92 4.47 -9.58
N ARG A 83 -5.12 4.81 -10.87
CA ARG A 83 -4.71 6.09 -11.47
C ARG A 83 -5.33 7.32 -10.81
N PHE A 84 -6.49 7.19 -10.16
CA PHE A 84 -7.17 8.31 -9.50
C PHE A 84 -6.56 8.70 -8.14
N SER A 85 -5.64 7.89 -7.62
CA SER A 85 -4.96 8.21 -6.36
C SER A 85 -3.82 9.23 -6.52
N ALA A 86 -3.26 9.39 -7.72
CA ALA A 86 -2.10 10.25 -7.95
C ALA A 86 -2.48 11.63 -8.48
N SER A 87 -1.86 12.67 -7.93
CA SER A 87 -1.93 14.02 -8.48
C SER A 87 -1.28 14.09 -9.86
N GLU A 88 -1.77 14.98 -10.72
CA GLU A 88 -1.21 15.23 -12.05
C GLU A 88 0.24 15.73 -12.00
N LEU A 89 0.60 16.45 -10.93
CA LEU A 89 1.93 17.03 -10.69
C LEU A 89 3.02 15.95 -10.51
N ASP A 90 2.62 14.72 -10.16
CA ASP A 90 3.54 13.66 -9.74
C ASP A 90 3.65 12.50 -10.74
N ARG A 91 3.07 12.65 -11.94
CA ARG A 91 3.02 11.58 -12.95
C ARG A 91 4.42 11.12 -13.38
N ALA A 92 5.38 12.03 -13.57
CA ALA A 92 6.73 11.68 -14.01
C ALA A 92 7.52 10.90 -12.93
N ALA A 93 7.48 11.37 -11.67
CA ALA A 93 8.15 10.70 -10.57
C ALA A 93 7.52 9.32 -10.28
N ARG A 94 6.18 9.23 -10.38
CA ARG A 94 5.46 7.95 -10.30
C ARG A 94 5.86 7.01 -11.45
N GLN A 95 6.02 7.51 -12.67
CA GLN A 95 6.40 6.67 -13.82
C GLN A 95 7.78 6.04 -13.59
N VAL A 96 8.77 6.83 -13.13
CA VAL A 96 10.10 6.33 -12.77
C VAL A 96 10.03 5.28 -11.66
N LEU A 97 9.21 5.52 -10.63
CA LEU A 97 8.97 4.54 -9.57
C LEU A 97 8.42 3.23 -10.13
N LEU A 98 7.39 3.30 -10.98
CA LEU A 98 6.77 2.10 -11.56
C LEU A 98 7.74 1.33 -12.47
N GLU A 99 8.58 2.03 -13.24
CA GLU A 99 9.65 1.39 -14.04
C GLU A 99 10.64 0.62 -13.17
N GLN A 100 11.03 1.18 -12.02
CA GLN A 100 11.89 0.49 -11.06
C GLN A 100 11.20 -0.75 -10.47
N VAL A 101 9.91 -0.67 -10.15
CA VAL A 101 9.13 -1.83 -9.68
C VAL A 101 9.03 -2.89 -10.78
N THR A 102 8.82 -2.51 -12.04
CA THR A 102 8.78 -3.46 -13.15
C THR A 102 10.13 -4.16 -13.35
N ALA A 103 11.24 -3.43 -13.20
CA ALA A 103 12.58 -3.99 -13.38
C ALA A 103 13.03 -4.89 -12.20
N ASN A 104 12.71 -4.50 -10.97
CA ASN A 104 13.31 -5.10 -9.76
C ASN A 104 12.30 -5.80 -8.84
N GLY A 105 11.00 -5.71 -9.15
CA GLY A 105 9.92 -6.19 -8.29
C GLY A 105 9.56 -5.28 -7.12
N ILE A 106 10.43 -4.32 -6.76
CA ILE A 106 10.23 -3.36 -5.68
C ILE A 106 10.94 -2.04 -5.98
N ALA A 107 10.39 -0.93 -5.48
CA ALA A 107 11.03 0.37 -5.46
C ALA A 107 10.63 1.15 -4.21
N ALA A 108 11.54 1.97 -3.69
CA ALA A 108 11.39 2.68 -2.42
C ALA A 108 11.91 4.11 -2.50
N GLY A 109 11.61 4.91 -1.47
CA GLY A 109 12.11 6.29 -1.34
C GLY A 109 11.31 7.32 -2.12
N TYR A 110 10.10 6.97 -2.59
CA TYR A 110 9.24 7.90 -3.29
C TYR A 110 8.47 8.80 -2.32
N SER A 111 8.45 10.10 -2.58
CA SER A 111 7.55 11.06 -1.93
C SER A 111 6.86 11.87 -3.00
N GLY A 112 5.61 12.26 -2.75
CA GLY A 112 4.85 13.03 -3.73
C GLY A 112 3.42 13.33 -3.30
N TRP A 113 2.76 14.17 -4.06
CA TRP A 113 1.39 14.59 -3.83
C TRP A 113 0.38 13.53 -4.28
N ARG A 114 -0.62 13.33 -3.43
CA ARG A 114 -1.83 12.56 -3.68
C ARG A 114 -3.03 13.48 -3.50
N VAL A 115 -4.19 13.04 -3.96
CA VAL A 115 -5.46 13.75 -3.78
C VAL A 115 -6.46 12.84 -3.09
N ASP A 116 -7.25 13.39 -2.19
CA ASP A 116 -8.32 12.67 -1.51
C ASP A 116 -9.65 12.72 -2.28
N ALA A 117 -10.70 12.14 -1.68
CA ALA A 117 -12.05 12.09 -2.26
C ALA A 117 -12.70 13.46 -2.55
N PHE A 118 -12.12 14.55 -2.05
CA PHE A 118 -12.57 15.92 -2.23
C PHE A 118 -11.59 16.76 -3.04
N ASP A 119 -10.68 16.10 -3.78
CA ASP A 119 -9.60 16.72 -4.56
C ASP A 119 -8.63 17.58 -3.72
N GLN A 120 -8.55 17.32 -2.40
CA GLN A 120 -7.61 18.03 -1.54
C GLN A 120 -6.24 17.34 -1.61
N PRO A 121 -5.15 18.08 -1.92
CA PRO A 121 -3.83 17.49 -2.01
C PRO A 121 -3.26 17.17 -0.63
N PHE A 122 -2.59 16.03 -0.51
CA PHE A 122 -1.77 15.67 0.65
C PHE A 122 -0.45 15.05 0.19
N MET A 123 0.61 15.28 0.96
CA MET A 123 1.94 14.73 0.67
C MET A 123 2.04 13.31 1.25
N ILE A 124 2.71 12.41 0.53
CA ILE A 124 3.13 11.12 1.06
C ILE A 124 4.64 11.04 1.15
N HIS A 125 5.12 10.25 2.11
CA HIS A 125 6.53 10.11 2.44
C HIS A 125 6.97 8.64 2.46
N ALA A 126 8.26 8.41 2.21
CA ALA A 126 8.91 7.10 2.28
C ALA A 126 8.10 5.98 1.61
N GLY A 127 7.55 6.29 0.44
CA GLY A 127 6.73 5.39 -0.35
C GLY A 127 7.53 4.20 -0.86
N VAL A 128 6.96 3.02 -0.68
CA VAL A 128 7.47 1.74 -1.20
C VAL A 128 6.37 1.10 -2.03
N VAL A 129 6.71 0.62 -3.22
CA VAL A 129 5.80 -0.12 -4.10
C VAL A 129 6.46 -1.44 -4.45
N TRP A 130 5.72 -2.54 -4.35
CA TRP A 130 6.22 -3.87 -4.68
C TRP A 130 5.19 -4.69 -5.44
N THR A 131 5.69 -5.62 -6.25
CA THR A 131 4.89 -6.56 -7.04
C THR A 131 4.34 -7.67 -6.15
N LEU A 132 3.04 -7.95 -6.28
CA LEU A 132 2.40 -9.11 -5.68
C LEU A 132 2.60 -10.33 -6.58
N LEU A 133 2.78 -11.49 -5.95
CA LEU A 133 3.04 -12.76 -6.63
C LEU A 133 1.93 -13.76 -6.29
N ASP A 134 1.45 -14.48 -7.30
CA ASP A 134 0.54 -15.60 -7.11
C ASP A 134 1.27 -16.88 -6.63
N ASP A 135 0.54 -17.99 -6.47
CA ASP A 135 1.10 -19.26 -6.00
C ASP A 135 2.10 -19.89 -6.98
N ALA A 136 2.08 -19.49 -8.26
CA ALA A 136 3.04 -19.90 -9.28
C ALA A 136 4.25 -18.94 -9.35
N GLY A 137 4.31 -17.93 -8.47
CA GLY A 137 5.35 -16.90 -8.46
C GLY A 137 5.22 -15.90 -9.60
N GLN A 138 4.07 -15.81 -10.27
CA GLN A 138 3.82 -14.86 -11.35
C GLN A 138 3.29 -13.53 -10.80
N PRO A 139 3.66 -12.38 -11.41
CA PRO A 139 3.09 -11.08 -11.05
C PRO A 139 1.57 -11.04 -11.20
N CYS A 140 0.86 -10.69 -10.13
CA CYS A 140 -0.61 -10.65 -10.10
C CYS A 140 -1.20 -9.31 -9.64
N GLY A 141 -0.35 -8.32 -9.36
CA GLY A 141 -0.75 -6.99 -8.92
C GLY A 141 0.41 -6.23 -8.28
N GLN A 142 0.10 -5.11 -7.63
CA GLN A 142 1.09 -4.36 -6.84
C GLN A 142 0.48 -3.89 -5.54
N ALA A 143 1.35 -3.70 -4.54
CA ALA A 143 1.02 -3.11 -3.27
C ALA A 143 1.92 -1.91 -3.00
N ALA A 144 1.42 -0.99 -2.17
CA ALA A 144 2.15 0.19 -1.77
C ALA A 144 1.99 0.46 -0.27
N LEU A 145 3.07 0.94 0.31
CA LEU A 145 3.18 1.48 1.66
C LEU A 145 3.63 2.94 1.53
N PHE A 146 3.04 3.83 2.31
CA PHE A 146 3.55 5.20 2.45
C PHE A 146 3.08 5.86 3.75
N TRP A 147 3.85 6.83 4.21
CA TRP A 147 3.61 7.55 5.45
C TRP A 147 2.93 8.90 5.16
N PRO A 148 1.83 9.23 5.84
CA PRO A 148 1.18 10.54 5.70
C PRO A 148 1.92 11.65 6.47
N ASP A 149 2.77 11.29 7.43
CA ASP A 149 3.54 12.22 8.25
C ASP A 149 5.02 11.82 8.25
N ALA A 150 5.88 12.74 7.80
CA ALA A 150 7.33 12.54 7.75
C ALA A 150 7.97 12.35 9.14
N GLN A 151 7.36 12.89 10.20
CA GLN A 151 7.88 12.77 11.57
C GLN A 151 7.60 11.39 12.19
N ARG A 152 6.70 10.62 11.58
CA ARG A 152 6.28 9.30 12.08
C ARG A 152 6.91 8.14 11.33
N ILE A 153 7.77 8.38 10.35
CA ILE A 153 8.44 7.32 9.60
C ILE A 153 9.17 6.39 10.59
N ASP A 154 8.82 5.10 10.53
CA ASP A 154 9.33 4.02 11.38
C ASP A 154 9.03 4.16 12.89
N VAL A 155 8.11 5.06 13.28
CA VAL A 155 7.55 5.17 14.63
C VAL A 155 6.32 4.27 14.72
N LEU A 156 6.49 3.08 15.31
CA LEU A 156 5.54 1.95 15.30
C LEU A 156 4.82 1.70 16.63
N ASP A 157 5.12 2.53 17.63
CA ASP A 157 4.69 2.50 19.02
C ASP A 157 3.21 2.87 19.26
#